data_AF-A0A1H8S350-F1
#
_entry.id   AF-A0A1H8S350-F1
#
_cell.length_a   1.000
_cell.length_b   1.000
_cell.length_c   1.000
_cell.angle_alpha   90.00
_cell.angle_beta   90.00
_cell.angle_gamma   90.00
#
_symmetry.space_group_name_H-M   'P 1'
#
loop_
_entity.id
_entity.type
_entity.pdbx_description
1 polymer ?
#
loop_
_entity_poly.entity_id
_entity_poly.type
_entity_poly.pdbx_seq_one_letter_code
_entity_poly.pdbx_strand_id
1 'polypeptide(L)'
;MSRKRKGTPIANGHAVIIKAMEKLHKKRLITLATPTARSKEDKSNISTVVPGFMAKILFPNGYREMKEVEQLIRKSSLEWTVVRIINPNVKHVKNEIGYSYGDKPAKMAVSRENVGEFMYRTAIDNTHIRKMPIVFNK
;
A
#
# COMPACT_ATOMS: atom_id res chain seq x y z
N MET A 1 -4.04 -14.77 10.49
CA MET A 1 -5.44 -14.40 10.18
C MET A 1 -6.18 -15.63 9.69
N SER A 2 -7.33 -15.98 10.31
CA SER A 2 -8.12 -17.16 9.95
C SER A 2 -8.63 -17.09 8.49
N ARG A 3 -8.41 -18.16 7.72
CA ARG A 3 -8.80 -18.35 6.30
C ARG A 3 -10.32 -18.26 6.03
N LYS A 4 -11.17 -18.09 7.06
CA LYS A 4 -12.64 -18.17 6.97
C LYS A 4 -13.39 -16.84 6.85
N ARG A 5 -12.74 -15.68 6.71
CA ARG A 5 -13.50 -14.42 6.53
C ARG A 5 -13.99 -14.29 5.08
N LYS A 6 -15.32 -14.31 4.90
CA LYS A 6 -15.99 -13.99 3.63
C LYS A 6 -16.08 -12.46 3.44
N GLY A 7 -16.19 -12.00 2.19
CA GLY A 7 -16.30 -10.58 1.85
C GLY A 7 -14.95 -9.85 1.77
N THR A 8 -15.01 -8.52 1.94
CA THR A 8 -13.88 -7.58 1.86
C THR A 8 -13.89 -6.55 3.00
N PRO A 9 -13.80 -6.99 4.28
CA PRO A 9 -13.82 -6.09 5.42
C PRO A 9 -12.77 -4.97 5.39
N ILE A 10 -11.59 -5.19 4.79
CA ILE A 10 -10.57 -4.14 4.68
C ILE A 10 -11.04 -3.06 3.70
N ALA A 11 -11.56 -3.45 2.53
CA ALA A 11 -12.13 -2.51 1.56
C ALA A 11 -13.36 -1.79 2.11
N ASN A 12 -14.24 -2.50 2.82
CA ASN A 12 -15.40 -1.90 3.49
C ASN A 12 -14.98 -0.83 4.51
N GLY A 13 -13.94 -1.09 5.30
CA GLY A 13 -13.37 -0.11 6.21
C GLY A 13 -12.84 1.13 5.48
N HIS A 14 -12.12 0.93 4.36
CA HIS A 14 -11.67 2.05 3.52
C HIS A 14 -12.84 2.86 2.96
N ALA A 15 -13.91 2.23 2.51
CA ALA A 15 -15.10 2.92 2.01
C ALA A 15 -15.73 3.82 3.08
N VAL A 16 -15.84 3.35 4.32
CA VAL A 16 -16.34 4.14 5.45
C VAL A 16 -15.43 5.32 5.75
N ILE A 17 -14.11 5.11 5.82
CA ILE A 17 -13.12 6.16 6.07
C ILE A 17 -13.20 7.23 4.98
N ILE A 18 -13.17 6.83 3.71
CA ILE A 18 -13.22 7.75 2.56
C ILE A 18 -14.50 8.59 2.61
N LYS A 19 -15.66 7.95 2.79
CA LYS A 19 -16.95 8.64 2.88
C LYS A 19 -16.97 9.65 4.03
N ALA A 20 -16.45 9.28 5.20
CA ALA A 20 -16.38 10.17 6.36
C ALA A 20 -15.46 11.37 6.09
N MET A 21 -14.29 11.13 5.49
CA MET A 21 -13.35 12.18 5.13
C MET A 21 -13.95 13.17 4.14
N GLU A 22 -14.61 12.68 3.09
CA GLU A 22 -15.26 13.54 2.09
C GLU A 22 -16.39 14.37 2.71
N LYS A 23 -17.23 13.77 3.57
CA LYS A 23 -18.27 14.48 4.32
C LYS A 23 -17.72 15.55 5.27
N LEU A 24 -16.56 15.29 5.87
CA LEU A 24 -15.90 16.20 6.82
C LEU A 24 -14.87 17.13 6.15
N HIS A 25 -14.85 17.17 4.81
CA HIS A 25 -13.92 17.97 4.01
C HIS A 25 -12.43 17.74 4.36
N LYS A 26 -12.07 16.53 4.82
CA LYS A 26 -10.68 16.12 5.03
C LYS A 26 -10.10 15.59 3.72
N LYS A 27 -8.94 16.11 3.32
CA LYS A 27 -8.36 15.81 1.99
C LYS A 27 -7.30 14.72 2.00
N ARG A 28 -6.44 14.67 3.02
CA ARG A 28 -5.23 13.84 3.03
C ARG A 28 -5.50 12.43 3.57
N LEU A 29 -5.34 11.40 2.73
CA LEU A 29 -5.40 9.98 3.14
C LEU A 29 -4.05 9.30 2.91
N ILE A 30 -3.50 8.66 3.93
CA ILE A 30 -2.30 7.83 3.80
C ILE A 30 -2.66 6.45 4.33
N THR A 31 -2.49 5.43 3.50
CA THR A 31 -2.85 4.05 3.88
C THR A 31 -1.79 3.05 3.42
N LEU A 32 -1.86 1.86 3.99
CA LEU A 32 -0.99 0.73 3.69
C LEU A 32 -1.69 -0.25 2.72
N ALA A 33 -0.91 -0.80 1.80
CA ALA A 33 -1.32 -1.93 0.97
C ALA A 33 -0.14 -2.86 0.68
N THR A 34 -0.39 -3.96 -0.01
CA THR A 34 0.67 -4.77 -0.64
C THR A 34 0.81 -4.37 -2.12
N PRO A 35 1.89 -4.76 -2.82
CA PRO A 35 2.03 -4.56 -4.26
C PRO A 35 0.91 -5.14 -5.13
N THR A 36 0.00 -5.94 -4.56
CA THR A 36 -1.22 -6.39 -5.23
C THR A 36 -2.13 -5.21 -5.63
N ALA A 37 -2.10 -4.11 -4.87
CA ALA A 37 -2.65 -2.84 -5.32
C ALA A 37 -1.70 -2.24 -6.37
N ARG A 38 -2.17 -2.19 -7.63
CA ARG A 38 -1.32 -1.84 -8.77
C ARG A 38 -1.25 -0.33 -8.97
N SER A 39 -0.05 0.16 -9.24
CA SER A 39 0.21 1.53 -9.70
C SER A 39 0.25 1.59 -11.23
N LYS A 40 0.05 2.79 -11.80
CA LYS A 40 0.26 2.98 -13.25
C LYS A 40 1.75 2.91 -13.62
N GLU A 41 2.59 3.24 -12.65
CA GLU A 41 4.06 3.26 -12.73
C GLU A 41 4.70 1.87 -12.56
N ASP A 42 3.92 0.83 -12.26
CA ASP A 42 4.43 -0.52 -12.12
C ASP A 42 4.91 -1.04 -13.48
N LYS A 43 6.23 -1.14 -13.65
CA LYS A 43 6.85 -1.86 -14.77
C LYS A 43 6.87 -3.37 -14.47
N SER A 44 7.16 -4.19 -15.49
CA SER A 44 7.28 -5.66 -15.41
C SER A 44 8.48 -6.18 -14.59
N ASN A 45 8.89 -5.45 -13.56
CA ASN A 45 9.99 -5.85 -12.68
C ASN A 45 9.57 -6.99 -11.74
N ILE A 46 10.49 -7.88 -11.42
CA ILE A 46 10.23 -9.10 -10.62
C ILE A 46 9.64 -8.76 -9.23
N SER A 47 10.04 -7.64 -8.61
CA SER A 47 9.52 -7.19 -7.32
C SER A 47 8.06 -6.72 -7.35
N THR A 48 7.53 -6.31 -8.52
CA THR A 48 6.12 -5.93 -8.73
C THR A 48 5.28 -7.09 -9.26
N VAL A 49 5.88 -7.98 -10.05
CA VAL A 49 5.17 -9.06 -10.77
C VAL A 49 5.02 -10.35 -9.93
N VAL A 50 6.08 -10.78 -9.23
CA VAL A 50 6.11 -12.10 -8.56
C VAL A 50 5.17 -12.19 -7.34
N PRO A 51 5.05 -11.16 -6.47
CA PRO A 51 4.09 -11.21 -5.37
C PRO A 51 2.63 -11.23 -5.85
N GLY A 52 2.30 -10.57 -6.96
CA GLY A 52 0.91 -10.41 -7.42
C GLY A 52 0.29 -11.72 -7.94
N PHE A 53 1.05 -12.52 -8.68
CA PHE A 53 0.57 -13.82 -9.19
C PHE A 53 0.48 -14.86 -8.07
N MET A 54 1.51 -14.95 -7.22
CA MET A 54 1.53 -15.88 -6.08
C MET A 54 0.45 -15.52 -5.04
N ALA A 55 0.19 -14.23 -4.80
CA ALA A 55 -0.86 -13.79 -3.90
C ALA A 55 -2.27 -14.08 -4.42
N LYS A 56 -2.52 -14.01 -5.73
CA LYS A 56 -3.83 -14.37 -6.30
C LYS A 56 -4.19 -15.84 -6.04
N ILE A 57 -3.19 -16.73 -6.11
CA ILE A 57 -3.36 -18.17 -5.92
C ILE A 57 -3.39 -18.54 -4.42
N LEU A 58 -2.43 -18.03 -3.63
CA LEU A 58 -2.30 -18.39 -2.22
C LEU A 58 -3.22 -17.61 -1.28
N PHE A 59 -3.62 -16.39 -1.68
CA PHE A 59 -4.39 -15.44 -0.87
C PHE A 59 -5.51 -14.75 -1.68
N PRO A 60 -6.44 -15.50 -2.31
CA PRO A 60 -7.45 -14.94 -3.20
C PRO A 60 -8.32 -13.85 -2.54
N ASN A 61 -8.64 -14.01 -1.26
CA ASN A 61 -9.36 -12.99 -0.49
C ASN A 61 -8.53 -11.72 -0.29
N GLY A 62 -7.24 -11.85 0.04
CA GLY A 62 -6.34 -10.71 0.18
C GLY A 62 -6.13 -9.98 -1.16
N TYR A 63 -6.10 -10.72 -2.27
CA TYR A 63 -6.08 -10.13 -3.60
C TYR A 63 -7.33 -9.30 -3.89
N ARG A 64 -8.53 -9.84 -3.64
CA ARG A 64 -9.80 -9.13 -3.83
C ARG A 64 -9.88 -7.87 -2.97
N GLU A 65 -9.51 -7.97 -1.68
CA GLU A 65 -9.43 -6.82 -0.76
C GLU A 65 -8.58 -5.69 -1.34
N MET A 66 -7.35 -5.98 -1.76
CA MET A 66 -6.46 -4.94 -2.29
C MET A 66 -6.93 -4.35 -3.61
N LYS A 67 -7.59 -5.14 -4.48
CA LYS A 67 -8.19 -4.63 -5.72
C LYS A 67 -9.37 -3.68 -5.45
N GLU A 68 -10.22 -4.00 -4.49
CA GLU A 68 -11.33 -3.13 -4.10
C GLU A 68 -10.83 -1.85 -3.42
N VAL A 69 -9.85 -1.96 -2.51
CA VAL A 69 -9.17 -0.79 -1.90
C VAL A 69 -8.57 0.11 -2.99
N GLU A 70 -7.86 -0.46 -3.97
CA GLU A 70 -7.29 0.27 -5.10
C GLU A 70 -8.38 1.05 -5.86
N GLN A 71 -9.51 0.43 -6.16
CA GLN A 71 -10.62 1.06 -6.87
C GLN A 71 -11.25 2.20 -6.06
N LEU A 72 -11.53 1.98 -4.77
CA LEU A 72 -12.12 2.97 -3.86
C LEU A 72 -11.23 4.22 -3.76
N ILE A 73 -9.94 4.00 -3.53
CA ILE A 73 -8.96 5.09 -3.38
C ILE A 73 -8.82 5.86 -4.70
N ARG A 74 -8.72 5.18 -5.84
CA ARG A 74 -8.58 5.85 -7.14
C ARG A 74 -9.79 6.72 -7.50
N LYS A 75 -11.00 6.27 -7.14
CA LYS A 75 -12.25 6.98 -7.42
C LYS A 75 -12.54 8.12 -6.45
N SER A 76 -11.87 8.19 -5.31
CA SER A 76 -12.11 9.24 -4.32
C SER A 76 -11.53 10.60 -4.74
N SER A 77 -12.13 11.66 -4.18
CA SER A 77 -11.65 13.03 -4.32
C SER A 77 -10.37 13.31 -3.51
N LEU A 78 -9.98 12.40 -2.63
CA LEU A 78 -8.92 12.58 -1.63
C LEU A 78 -7.51 12.66 -2.22
N GLU A 79 -6.65 13.45 -1.58
CA GLU A 79 -5.20 13.48 -1.79
C GLU A 79 -4.56 12.26 -1.12
N TRP A 80 -4.63 11.12 -1.80
CA TRP A 80 -4.20 9.85 -1.22
C TRP A 80 -2.73 9.52 -1.49
N THR A 81 -2.11 8.76 -0.59
CA THR A 81 -0.88 8.00 -0.84
C THR A 81 -1.09 6.56 -0.36
N VAL A 82 -0.74 5.59 -1.21
CA VAL A 82 -0.81 4.16 -0.84
C VAL A 82 0.60 3.63 -0.64
N VAL A 83 1.03 3.52 0.60
CA VAL A 83 2.34 2.99 0.97
C VAL A 83 2.30 1.46 0.86
N ARG A 84 3.02 0.92 -0.13
CA ARG A 84 3.04 -0.51 -0.44
C ARG A 84 4.22 -1.19 0.27
N ILE A 85 3.93 -2.28 0.95
CA ILE A 85 4.92 -3.01 1.77
C ILE A 85 5.03 -4.47 1.35
N ILE A 86 6.25 -5.01 1.40
CA ILE A 86 6.55 -6.43 1.15
C ILE A 86 7.23 -6.97 2.41
N ASN A 87 6.73 -8.10 2.92
CA ASN A 87 7.29 -8.83 4.07
C ASN A 87 7.74 -7.92 5.25
N PRO A 88 6.81 -7.18 5.88
CA PRO A 88 7.14 -6.29 6.99
C PRO A 88 7.58 -7.09 8.23
N ASN A 89 8.73 -6.75 8.79
CA ASN A 89 9.33 -7.48 9.92
C ASN A 89 9.73 -6.56 11.08
N VAL A 90 10.05 -7.17 12.23
CA VAL A 90 10.39 -6.46 13.48
C VAL A 90 11.90 -6.28 13.67
N LYS A 91 12.72 -6.59 12.67
CA LYS A 91 14.16 -6.39 12.78
C LYS A 91 14.42 -4.88 12.79
N HIS A 92 15.13 -4.42 13.81
CA HIS A 92 15.73 -3.08 13.79
C HIS A 92 16.85 -3.09 12.76
N VAL A 93 16.71 -2.25 11.75
CA VAL A 93 17.69 -2.13 10.67
C VAL A 93 18.12 -0.68 10.64
N LYS A 94 19.40 -0.39 10.95
CA LYS A 94 19.97 0.97 10.88
C LYS A 94 20.11 1.51 9.44
N ASN A 95 19.46 0.87 8.47
CA ASN A 95 19.58 1.22 7.06
C ASN A 95 18.62 2.35 6.72
N GLU A 96 19.05 3.21 5.80
CA GLU A 96 18.21 4.27 5.25
C GLU A 96 16.92 3.72 4.62
N ILE A 97 15.89 4.57 4.55
CA ILE A 97 14.62 4.23 3.92
C ILE A 97 14.74 4.41 2.40
N GLY A 98 14.48 3.34 1.65
CA GLY A 98 14.35 3.38 0.20
C GLY A 98 12.90 3.24 -0.25
N TYR A 99 12.55 3.84 -1.39
CA TYR A 99 11.28 3.58 -2.06
C TYR A 99 11.42 3.55 -3.58
N SER A 100 10.46 2.87 -4.23
CA SER A 100 10.28 2.79 -5.68
C SER A 100 8.82 2.99 -6.03
N TYR A 101 8.50 3.63 -7.15
CA TYR A 101 7.11 3.68 -7.61
C TYR A 101 6.71 2.45 -8.41
N GLY A 102 7.60 1.45 -8.53
CA GLY A 102 7.49 0.33 -9.44
C GLY A 102 8.25 0.55 -10.76
N ASP A 103 8.88 1.72 -10.91
CA ASP A 103 9.67 2.16 -12.05
C ASP A 103 11.13 1.67 -12.01
N LYS A 104 11.62 1.36 -10.80
CA LYS A 104 12.96 0.80 -10.52
C LYS A 104 12.86 -0.41 -9.58
N PRO A 105 13.89 -1.27 -9.50
CA PRO A 105 13.91 -2.40 -8.58
C PRO A 105 13.65 -1.98 -7.12
N ALA A 106 12.87 -2.78 -6.41
CA ALA A 106 12.63 -2.64 -4.97
C ALA A 106 13.08 -3.93 -4.25
N LYS A 107 13.43 -3.83 -2.96
CA LYS A 107 13.72 -5.04 -2.17
C LYS A 107 12.44 -5.68 -1.64
N MET A 108 12.54 -6.96 -1.29
CA MET A 108 11.40 -7.82 -0.94
C MET A 108 11.06 -7.83 0.55
N ALA A 109 11.64 -6.92 1.34
CA ALA A 109 11.42 -6.84 2.78
C ALA A 109 11.61 -5.41 3.28
N VAL A 110 10.90 -5.08 4.36
CA VAL A 110 11.00 -3.78 5.03
C VAL A 110 10.81 -3.96 6.55
N SER A 111 11.49 -3.16 7.37
CA SER A 111 11.20 -3.13 8.81
C SER A 111 9.91 -2.34 9.08
N ARG A 112 9.12 -2.73 10.08
CA ARG A 112 7.93 -1.97 10.50
C ARG A 112 8.29 -0.55 10.96
N GLU A 113 9.48 -0.39 11.53
CA GLU A 113 10.08 0.90 11.90
C GLU A 113 10.21 1.81 10.66
N ASN A 114 10.86 1.34 9.60
CA ASN A 114 11.04 2.12 8.37
C ASN A 114 9.70 2.42 7.66
N VAL A 115 8.72 1.51 7.74
CA VAL A 115 7.36 1.78 7.24
C VAL A 115 6.72 2.92 8.03
N GLY A 116 6.79 2.89 9.36
CA GLY A 116 6.23 3.93 10.22
C GLY A 116 6.88 5.29 9.98
N GLU A 117 8.21 5.33 9.91
CA GLU A 117 8.96 6.56 9.62
C GLU A 117 8.64 7.10 8.22
N PHE A 118 8.54 6.24 7.19
CA PHE A 118 8.15 6.67 5.85
C PHE A 118 6.73 7.25 5.82
N MET A 119 5.78 6.61 6.50
CA MET A 119 4.40 7.11 6.59
C MET A 119 4.34 8.45 7.33
N TYR A 120 5.12 8.63 8.40
CA TYR A 120 5.23 9.91 9.11
C TYR A 120 5.78 11.01 8.19
N ARG A 121 6.89 10.74 7.48
CA ARG A 121 7.45 11.68 6.49
C ARG A 121 6.44 12.03 5.40
N THR A 122 5.69 11.05 4.91
CA THR A 122 4.62 11.22 3.92
C THR A 122 3.42 12.02 4.44
N ALA A 123 3.22 12.10 5.76
CA ALA A 123 2.16 12.89 6.38
C ALA A 123 2.50 14.37 6.48
N ILE A 124 3.79 14.70 6.58
CA ILE A 124 4.29 16.08 6.65
C ILE A 124 4.77 16.61 5.28
N ASP A 125 4.86 15.75 4.27
CA ASP A 125 5.31 16.07 2.92
C ASP A 125 4.31 15.59 1.84
N ASN A 126 4.08 16.44 0.83
CA ASN A 126 3.11 16.23 -0.24
C ASN A 126 3.70 15.56 -1.50
N THR A 127 4.99 15.24 -1.51
CA THR A 127 5.69 14.59 -2.65
C THR A 127 5.03 13.31 -3.19
N HIS A 128 4.31 12.57 -2.34
CA HIS A 128 3.73 11.27 -2.69
C HIS A 128 2.21 11.31 -2.93
N ILE A 129 1.62 12.50 -3.11
CA ILE A 129 0.19 12.62 -3.42
C ILE A 129 -0.14 11.91 -4.74
N ARG A 130 -1.21 11.11 -4.72
CA ARG A 130 -1.70 10.25 -5.80
C ARG A 130 -0.66 9.24 -6.30
N LYS A 131 0.29 8.83 -5.44
CA LYS A 131 1.32 7.82 -5.73
C LYS A 131 1.21 6.58 -4.85
N MET A 132 1.81 5.48 -5.32
CA MET A 132 1.85 4.19 -4.61
C MET A 132 3.30 3.71 -4.40
N PRO A 133 4.11 4.35 -3.54
CA PRO A 133 5.49 3.94 -3.32
C PRO A 133 5.58 2.54 -2.67
N ILE A 134 6.50 1.69 -3.14
CA ILE A 134 6.93 0.45 -2.51
C ILE A 134 8.12 0.78 -1.62
N VAL A 135 7.96 0.60 -0.31
CA VAL A 135 8.98 0.95 0.69
C VAL A 135 9.82 -0.27 1.04
N PHE A 136 11.13 -0.06 1.18
CA PHE A 136 12.10 -1.10 1.51
C PHE A 136 13.30 -0.54 2.30
N ASN A 137 14.05 -1.43 2.94
CA ASN A 137 15.30 -1.06 3.62
C ASN A 137 16.40 -0.88 2.57
N LYS A 138 17.06 0.28 2.50
CA LYS A 138 18.16 0.54 1.56
C LYS A 138 19.40 -0.30 1.88
#